data_AF-A0A1C6R704-F1
#
_entry.id   AF-A0A1C6R704-F1
#
_cell.length_a   1.000
_cell.length_b   1.000
_cell.length_c   1.000
_cell.angle_alpha   90.00
_cell.angle_beta   90.00
_cell.angle_gamma   90.00
#
_symmetry.space_group_name_H-M   'P 1'
#
loop_
_entity.id
_entity.type
_entity.pdbx_description
1 polymer ?
#
loop_
_entity_poly.entity_id
_entity_poly.type
_entity_poly.pdbx_seq_one_letter_code
_entity_poly.pdbx_strand_id
1 'polypeptide(L)' 'MSEQGRPAEPEWTTEQVLAWLAEQGRKISRDTWHGYVSRGQAPKPARHVGRTPVWDPGAVERWHAAARRTRAS' A
#
# COMPACT_ATOMS: atom_id res chain seq x y z
N MET A 1 -5.19 -6.11 34.62
CA MET A 1 -4.25 -6.87 33.78
C MET A 1 -4.63 -6.62 32.35
N SER A 2 -3.65 -6.24 31.53
CA SER A 2 -3.81 -5.52 30.28
C SER A 2 -4.34 -6.40 29.14
N GLU A 3 -5.55 -6.14 28.66
CA GLU A 3 -5.95 -6.51 27.32
C GLU A 3 -5.38 -5.47 26.34
N GLN A 4 -4.10 -5.62 26.02
CA GLN A 4 -3.48 -4.89 24.91
C GLN A 4 -3.99 -5.48 23.59
N GLY A 5 -5.16 -5.04 23.13
CA GLY A 5 -5.54 -5.14 21.73
C GLY A 5 -4.69 -4.16 20.94
N ARG A 6 -3.65 -4.64 20.25
CA ARG A 6 -2.88 -3.85 19.28
C ARG A 6 -3.89 -3.11 18.38
N PRO A 7 -3.88 -1.76 18.29
CA PRO A 7 -4.83 -1.07 17.42
C PRO A 7 -4.66 -1.62 16.01
N ALA A 8 -5.76 -1.97 15.35
CA ALA A 8 -5.75 -2.44 13.98
C ALA A 8 -4.84 -1.50 13.18
N GLU A 9 -3.75 -2.03 12.62
CA GLU A 9 -2.89 -1.26 11.72
C GLU A 9 -3.80 -0.62 10.67
N PRO A 10 -3.72 0.71 10.44
CA PRO A 10 -4.73 1.41 9.67
C PRO A 10 -4.69 0.91 8.23
N GLU A 11 -5.62 0.03 7.85
CA GLU A 11 -5.66 -0.47 6.49
C GLU A 11 -5.95 0.67 5.53
N TRP A 12 -5.17 0.75 4.46
CA TRP A 12 -5.30 1.82 3.49
C TRP A 12 -6.22 1.42 2.35
N THR A 13 -7.19 2.28 2.04
CA THR A 13 -7.89 2.23 0.76
C THR A 13 -6.93 2.57 -0.38
N THR A 14 -7.37 2.34 -1.61
CA THR A 14 -6.60 2.76 -2.79
C THR A 14 -6.26 4.25 -2.76
N GLU A 15 -7.20 5.10 -2.31
CA GLU A 15 -6.97 6.54 -2.24
C GLU A 15 -5.90 6.92 -1.22
N GLN A 16 -5.88 6.26 -0.06
CA GLN A 16 -4.86 6.47 0.97
C GLN A 16 -3.48 6.01 0.50
N VAL A 17 -3.39 4.87 -0.18
CA VAL A 17 -2.14 4.41 -0.81
C VAL A 17 -1.63 5.46 -1.81
N LEU A 18 -2.50 5.97 -2.68
CA LEU A 18 -2.11 6.95 -3.69
C LEU A 18 -1.69 8.30 -3.09
N ALA A 19 -2.42 8.76 -2.07
CA ALA A 19 -2.08 9.97 -1.33
C ALA A 19 -0.69 9.84 -0.71
N TRP A 20 -0.44 8.76 0.02
CA TRP A 20 0.85 8.50 0.63
C TRP A 20 1.98 8.41 -0.41
N LEU A 21 1.77 7.68 -1.52
CA LEU A 21 2.76 7.60 -2.60
C LEU A 21 3.06 8.96 -3.23
N ALA A 22 2.06 9.83 -3.38
CA ALA A 22 2.26 11.18 -3.87
C ALA A 22 3.10 12.02 -2.89
N GLU A 23 2.88 11.91 -1.58
CA GLU A 23 3.70 12.54 -0.54
C GLU A 23 5.16 12.07 -0.59
N GLN A 24 5.39 10.81 -0.94
CA GLN A 24 6.74 10.27 -1.16
C GLN A 24 7.38 10.67 -2.50
N GLY A 25 6.71 11.49 -3.31
CA GLY A 25 7.17 11.94 -4.62
C GLY A 25 6.88 10.95 -5.76
N ARG A 26 6.09 9.91 -5.53
CA ARG A 26 5.66 8.92 -6.54
C ARG A 26 4.17 9.07 -6.84
N LYS A 27 3.81 10.14 -7.56
CA LYS A 27 2.43 10.36 -8.01
C LYS A 27 2.07 9.40 -9.15
N ILE A 28 1.12 8.50 -8.92
CA ILE A 28 0.59 7.56 -9.92
C ILE A 28 -0.95 7.55 -9.89
N SER A 29 -1.58 7.10 -10.97
CA SER A 29 -3.04 6.95 -11.02
C SER A 29 -3.51 5.66 -10.35
N ARG A 30 -4.81 5.60 -10.02
CA ARG A 30 -5.48 4.39 -9.54
C ARG A 30 -5.33 3.21 -10.50
N ASP A 31 -5.55 3.43 -11.79
CA ASP A 31 -5.39 2.37 -12.81
C ASP A 31 -3.95 1.87 -12.89
N THR A 32 -2.97 2.76 -12.73
CA THR A 32 -1.56 2.37 -12.70
C THR A 32 -1.25 1.50 -11.48
N TRP A 33 -1.76 1.91 -10.31
CA TRP A 33 -1.64 1.13 -9.08
C TRP A 33 -2.25 -0.27 -9.25
N HIS A 34 -3.50 -0.37 -9.71
CA HIS A 34 -4.13 -1.66 -9.98
C HIS A 34 -3.36 -2.47 -11.05
N GLY A 35 -2.82 -1.81 -12.07
CA GLY A 35 -1.95 -2.44 -13.06
C GLY A 35 -0.70 -3.07 -12.44
N TYR A 36 -0.05 -2.39 -11.47
CA TYR A 36 1.05 -2.98 -10.72
C TYR A 36 0.61 -4.15 -9.86
N VAL A 37 -0.53 -4.04 -9.17
CA VAL A 37 -1.07 -5.11 -8.34
C VAL A 37 -1.37 -6.36 -9.19
N SER A 38 -2.06 -6.21 -10.32
CA SER A 38 -2.40 -7.31 -11.22
C SER A 38 -1.17 -7.97 -11.84
N ARG A 39 -0.10 -7.20 -12.11
CA ARG A 39 1.18 -7.72 -12.61
C ARG A 39 2.07 -8.32 -11.51
N GLY A 40 1.63 -8.31 -10.25
CA GLY A 40 2.43 -8.74 -9.10
C GLY A 40 3.63 -7.83 -8.80
N GLN A 41 3.65 -6.62 -9.36
CA GLN A 41 4.71 -5.63 -9.13
C GLN A 41 4.49 -4.84 -7.84
N ALA A 42 3.24 -4.69 -7.39
CA ALA A 42 2.87 -4.05 -6.13
C ALA A 42 2.22 -5.07 -5.18
N PRO A 43 2.13 -4.77 -3.86
CA PRO A 43 1.48 -5.63 -2.89
C PRO A 43 0.03 -5.93 -3.26
N LYS A 44 -0.38 -7.18 -3.06
CA LYS A 44 -1.79 -7.56 -3.15
C LYS A 44 -2.59 -6.90 -2.02
N PRO A 45 -3.89 -6.62 -2.23
CA PRO A 45 -4.77 -6.17 -1.15
C PRO A 45 -4.71 -7.18 0.01
N ALA A 46 -4.62 -6.69 1.24
CA ALA A 46 -4.63 -7.52 2.43
C ALA A 46 -6.01 -8.16 2.63
N ARG A 47 -7.07 -7.38 2.41
CA ARG A 47 -8.46 -7.86 2.38
C ARG A 47 -9.34 -6.94 1.55
N HIS A 48 -10.63 -7.25 1.53
CA HIS A 48 -11.67 -6.39 0.97
C HIS A 48 -12.68 -6.02 2.06
N VAL A 49 -12.99 -4.73 2.17
CA VAL A 49 -14.11 -4.23 2.97
C VAL A 49 -15.27 -4.00 1.99
N GLY A 50 -16.18 -4.96 1.92
CA GLY A 50 -17.20 -5.01 0.87
C GLY A 50 -16.55 -5.19 -0.51
N ARG A 51 -16.76 -4.23 -1.43
CA ARG A 51 -16.12 -4.19 -2.76
C ARG A 51 -14.82 -3.38 -2.79
N THR A 52 -14.44 -2.78 -1.68
CA THR A 52 -13.27 -1.91 -1.60
C THR A 52 -12.05 -2.72 -1.15
N PRO A 53 -11.01 -2.87 -1.99
CA PRO A 53 -9.75 -3.47 -1.55
C PRO A 53 -9.05 -2.55 -0.56
N VAL A 54 -8.40 -3.15 0.43
CA VAL A 54 -7.57 -2.44 1.41
C VAL A 54 -6.20 -3.10 1.52
N TRP A 55 -5.19 -2.29 1.80
CA TRP A 55 -3.78 -2.70 1.84
C TRP A 55 -3.21 -2.52 3.24
N ASP A 56 -2.29 -3.42 3.58
CA ASP A 56 -1.37 -3.24 4.70
C ASP A 56 -0.41 -2.07 4.40
N PRO A 57 -0.40 -0.99 5.20
CA PRO A 57 0.54 0.13 5.01
C PRO A 57 1.98 -0.34 5.01
N GLY A 58 2.34 -1.25 5.92
CA GLY A 58 3.70 -1.77 6.02
C GLY A 58 4.18 -2.45 4.73
N ALA A 59 3.29 -3.17 4.04
CA ALA A 59 3.59 -3.80 2.76
C ALA A 59 3.82 -2.76 1.65
N VAL A 60 3.02 -1.69 1.62
CA VAL A 60 3.16 -0.58 0.66
C VAL A 60 4.46 0.18 0.90
N GLU A 61 4.79 0.46 2.15
CA GLU A 61 6.05 1.11 2.55
C GLU A 61 7.26 0.27 2.16
N ARG A 62 7.27 -1.03 2.52
CA ARG A 62 8.35 -1.96 2.17
C ARG A 62 8.55 -2.05 0.66
N TRP A 63 7.45 -2.12 -0.10
CA TRP A 63 7.50 -2.11 -1.56
C TRP A 63 8.10 -0.82 -2.11
N HIS A 64 7.67 0.33 -1.61
CA HIS A 64 8.18 1.64 -2.04
C HIS A 64 9.68 1.78 -1.73
N ALA A 65 10.11 1.38 -0.54
CA ALA A 65 11.51 1.36 -0.15
C ALA A 65 12.36 0.44 -1.04
N ALA A 66 11.86 -0.74 -1.39
CA ALA A 66 12.54 -1.66 -2.31
C ALA A 66 12.68 -1.05 -3.72
N ALA A 67 11.62 -0.43 -4.25
CA ALA A 67 11.64 0.20 -5.56
C ALA A 67 12.68 1.35 -5.67
N ARG A 68 12.89 2.10 -4.58
CA ARG A 68 13.93 3.15 -4.52
C ARG A 68 15.35 2.59 -4.59
N ARG A 69 15.59 1.42 -3.98
CA ARG A 69 16.92 0.78 -3.97
C ARG A 69 17.32 0.29 -5.37
N THR A 70 16.39 -0.31 -6.12
CA THR A 70 16.64 -0.75 -7.50
C THR A 70 17.00 0.42 -8.43
N ARG A 71 16.46 1.61 -8.20
CA ARG A 71 16.73 2.79 -9.04
C ARG A 71 18.05 3.49 -8.70
N ALA A 72 18.66 3.19 -7.56
CA ALA A 72 19.91 3.79 -7.10
C ALA A 72 21.15 2.93 -7.40
N SER A 73 21.00 1.92 -8.26
CA SER A 73 22.09 1.03 -8.72
C SER A 73 22.57 1.43 -10.10
#